data_AF-A0A1F9DW56-F1
#
_entry.id   AF-A0A1F9DW56-F1
#
_cell.length_a   1.000
_cell.length_b   1.000
_cell.length_c   1.000
_cell.angle_alpha   90.00
_cell.angle_beta   90.00
_cell.angle_gamma   90.00
#
_symmetry.space_group_name_H-M   'P 1'
#
loop_
_entity.id
_entity.type
_entity.pdbx_description
1 polymer ?
#
loop_
_entity_poly.entity_id
_entity_poly.type
_entity_poly.pdbx_seq_one_letter_code
_entity_poly.pdbx_strand_id
1 'polypeptide(L)'
;MNCEEAQELITALIDDELSEWESASIKSHLEQCVRCQAMHQQERALKAEVRMAAASVIAPADLREKILLGLGSAPEQGGVSKEREGPGWLSQLALRPVFVFALLLLLLLPAVYLMRPKELSIPLFALESHQKIVERSLAYVAEENEEKLKAELLRSVEGRFAPMGYDLSMMGLRPVGG
;
A
#
# COMPACT_ATOMS: atom_id res chain seq x y z
N MET A 1 25.66 -8.27 -10.68
CA MET A 1 24.52 -8.99 -10.05
C MET A 1 24.42 -10.39 -10.60
N ASN A 2 23.82 -11.29 -9.85
CA ASN A 2 23.42 -12.62 -10.31
C ASN A 2 22.04 -12.59 -11.00
N CYS A 3 21.59 -13.74 -11.53
CA CYS A 3 20.30 -13.80 -12.21
C CYS A 3 19.13 -13.54 -11.26
N GLU A 4 19.12 -14.12 -10.05
CA GLU A 4 18.03 -14.00 -9.06
C GLU A 4 17.80 -12.53 -8.69
N GLU A 5 18.87 -11.81 -8.34
CA GLU A 5 18.85 -10.36 -8.10
C GLU A 5 18.31 -9.59 -9.31
N ALA A 6 18.70 -9.97 -10.53
CA ALA A 6 18.19 -9.33 -11.74
C ALA A 6 16.68 -9.55 -11.92
N GLN A 7 16.17 -10.74 -11.58
CA GLN A 7 14.75 -11.07 -11.73
C GLN A 7 13.88 -10.19 -10.84
N GLU A 8 14.31 -9.97 -9.60
CA GLU A 8 13.61 -9.12 -8.63
C GLU A 8 13.55 -7.65 -9.06
N LEU A 9 14.59 -7.16 -9.77
CA LEU A 9 14.70 -5.76 -10.16
C LEU A 9 14.10 -5.45 -11.55
N ILE A 10 13.70 -6.44 -12.34
CA ILE A 10 13.20 -6.23 -13.71
C ILE A 10 11.93 -5.37 -13.75
N THR A 11 10.96 -5.62 -12.85
CA THR A 11 9.71 -4.86 -12.81
C THR A 11 9.94 -3.42 -12.36
N ALA A 12 10.74 -3.23 -11.30
CA ALA A 12 11.16 -1.91 -10.84
C ALA A 12 11.95 -1.13 -11.90
N LEU A 13 12.79 -1.80 -12.71
CA LEU A 13 13.44 -1.18 -13.87
C LEU A 13 12.42 -0.68 -14.89
N ILE A 14 11.38 -1.47 -15.18
CA ILE A 14 10.33 -1.14 -16.14
C ILE A 14 9.48 0.04 -15.64
N ASP A 15 9.31 0.17 -14.34
CA ASP A 15 8.54 1.23 -13.67
C ASP A 15 9.35 2.50 -13.35
N ASP A 16 10.64 2.54 -13.72
CA ASP A 16 11.58 3.62 -13.40
C ASP A 16 11.71 3.88 -11.89
N GLU A 17 11.63 2.83 -11.07
CA GLU A 17 11.69 2.90 -9.60
C GLU A 17 13.07 2.58 -9.01
N LEU A 18 14.06 2.29 -9.87
CA LEU A 18 15.42 1.97 -9.44
C LEU A 18 16.27 3.22 -9.24
N SER A 19 17.21 3.17 -8.29
CA SER A 19 18.29 4.15 -8.21
C SER A 19 19.17 4.09 -9.47
N GLU A 20 19.94 5.16 -9.72
CA GLU A 20 20.86 5.22 -10.88
C GLU A 20 21.85 4.04 -10.89
N TRP A 21 22.35 3.66 -9.71
CA TRP A 21 23.30 2.55 -9.57
C TRP A 21 22.64 1.19 -9.85
N GLU A 22 21.44 0.94 -9.32
CA GLU A 22 20.69 -0.30 -9.58
C GLU A 22 20.32 -0.40 -11.06
N SER A 23 19.85 0.70 -11.66
CA SER A 23 19.49 0.78 -13.08
C SER A 23 20.70 0.46 -13.97
N ALA A 24 21.87 1.02 -13.67
CA ALA A 24 23.09 0.72 -14.43
C ALA A 24 23.52 -0.75 -14.26
N SER A 25 23.48 -1.26 -13.04
CA SER A 25 23.84 -2.65 -12.71
C SER A 25 22.96 -3.66 -13.47
N ILE A 26 21.64 -3.46 -13.46
CA ILE A 26 20.71 -4.39 -14.14
C ILE A 26 20.81 -4.28 -15.65
N LYS A 27 20.97 -3.07 -16.21
CA LYS A 27 21.14 -2.87 -17.66
C LYS A 27 22.38 -3.61 -18.15
N SER A 28 23.49 -3.53 -17.43
CA SER A 28 24.71 -4.28 -17.76
C SER A 28 24.48 -5.80 -17.73
N HIS A 29 23.71 -6.31 -16.77
CA HIS A 29 23.37 -7.74 -16.73
C HIS A 29 22.48 -8.16 -17.92
N LEU A 30 21.49 -7.35 -18.29
CA LEU A 30 20.58 -7.63 -19.40
C LEU A 30 21.28 -7.66 -20.76
N GLU A 31 22.40 -6.94 -20.92
CA GLU A 31 23.24 -7.00 -22.13
C GLU A 31 23.94 -8.36 -22.29
N GLN A 32 24.18 -9.07 -21.19
CA GLN A 32 24.99 -10.30 -21.17
C GLN A 32 24.17 -11.57 -20.93
N CYS A 33 22.92 -11.44 -20.44
CA CYS A 33 22.08 -12.56 -20.06
C CYS A 33 20.80 -12.64 -20.88
N VAL A 34 20.77 -13.56 -21.86
CA VAL A 34 19.60 -13.81 -22.74
C VAL A 34 18.35 -14.19 -21.94
N ARG A 35 18.50 -14.96 -20.85
CA ARG A 35 17.37 -15.37 -20.00
C ARG A 35 16.69 -14.18 -19.34
N CYS A 36 17.47 -13.29 -18.71
CA CYS A 36 16.93 -12.11 -18.05
C CYS A 36 16.42 -11.08 -19.08
N GLN A 37 17.04 -11.00 -20.26
CA GLN A 37 16.53 -10.19 -21.36
C GLN A 37 15.13 -10.64 -21.83
N ALA A 38 14.91 -11.95 -21.97
CA ALA A 38 13.60 -12.50 -22.34
C ALA A 38 12.52 -12.17 -21.29
N MET A 39 12.86 -12.30 -20.00
CA MET A 39 11.95 -11.92 -18.92
C MET A 39 11.63 -10.42 -18.92
N HIS A 40 12.64 -9.56 -19.08
CA HIS A 40 12.42 -8.12 -19.20
C HIS A 40 11.50 -7.77 -20.38
N GLN A 41 11.63 -8.45 -21.53
CA GLN A 41 10.73 -8.26 -22.66
C GLN A 41 9.29 -8.71 -22.35
N GLN A 42 9.13 -9.83 -21.64
CA GLN A 42 7.82 -10.35 -21.22
C GLN A 42 7.11 -9.37 -20.28
N GLU A 43 7.79 -8.90 -19.23
CA GLU A 43 7.22 -7.92 -18.29
C GLU A 43 6.89 -6.59 -18.97
N ARG A 44 7.74 -6.15 -19.90
CA ARG A 44 7.48 -4.93 -20.70
C ARG A 44 6.25 -5.09 -21.59
N ALA A 45 6.04 -6.26 -22.18
CA ALA A 45 4.84 -6.55 -22.97
C ALA A 45 3.60 -6.55 -22.08
N LEU A 46 3.66 -7.14 -20.89
CA LEU A 46 2.57 -7.12 -19.91
C LEU A 46 2.18 -5.69 -19.52
N LYS A 47 3.17 -4.82 -19.21
CA LYS A 47 2.90 -3.39 -18.91
C LYS A 47 2.22 -2.67 -20.07
N ALA A 48 2.60 -2.99 -21.32
CA ALA A 48 1.96 -2.41 -22.50
C ALA A 48 0.49 -2.82 -22.63
N GLU A 49 0.17 -4.11 -22.43
CA GLU A 49 -1.20 -4.62 -22.42
C GLU A 49 -2.06 -3.96 -21.34
N VAL A 50 -1.55 -3.87 -20.11
CA VAL A 50 -2.23 -3.18 -19.00
C VAL A 50 -2.50 -1.72 -19.34
N ARG A 51 -1.52 -1.03 -19.95
CA ARG A 51 -1.68 0.36 -20.38
C ARG A 51 -2.75 0.52 -21.46
N MET A 52 -2.83 -0.42 -22.41
CA MET A 52 -3.88 -0.41 -23.44
C MET A 52 -5.27 -0.63 -22.84
N ALA A 53 -5.41 -1.58 -21.91
CA ALA A 53 -6.68 -1.80 -21.21
C ALA A 53 -7.11 -0.56 -20.38
N ALA A 54 -6.16 0.09 -19.72
CA ALA A 54 -6.38 1.31 -18.95
C ALA A 54 -6.66 2.56 -19.81
N ALA A 55 -6.43 2.52 -21.13
CA ALA A 55 -6.68 3.66 -22.02
C ALA A 55 -8.16 4.07 -22.09
N SER A 56 -9.07 3.22 -21.63
CA SER A 56 -10.49 3.51 -21.47
C SER A 56 -10.80 4.50 -20.33
N VAL A 57 -9.85 4.73 -19.42
CA VAL A 57 -10.00 5.66 -18.30
C VAL A 57 -9.73 7.08 -18.79
N ILE A 58 -10.79 7.88 -18.88
CA ILE A 58 -10.71 9.27 -19.33
C ILE A 58 -10.56 10.19 -18.10
N ALA A 59 -9.54 11.06 -18.13
CA ALA A 59 -9.37 12.08 -17.10
C ALA A 59 -10.54 13.10 -17.12
N PRO A 60 -11.02 13.57 -15.95
CA PRO A 60 -12.03 14.62 -15.87
C PRO A 60 -11.64 15.87 -16.67
N ALA A 61 -12.62 16.50 -17.33
CA ALA A 61 -12.37 17.64 -18.21
C ALA A 61 -11.73 18.82 -17.47
N ASP A 62 -12.14 19.07 -16.23
CA ASP A 62 -11.59 20.15 -15.39
C ASP A 62 -10.12 19.92 -15.03
N LEU A 63 -9.73 18.66 -14.76
CA LEU A 63 -8.34 18.29 -14.50
C LEU A 63 -7.49 18.48 -15.76
N ARG A 64 -8.01 18.07 -16.92
CA ARG A 64 -7.33 18.24 -18.20
C ARG A 64 -7.10 19.71 -18.52
N GLU A 65 -8.09 20.55 -18.30
CA GLU A 65 -7.99 22.00 -18.49
C GLU A 65 -6.93 22.63 -17.57
N LYS A 66 -6.94 22.29 -16.28
CA LYS A 66 -5.92 22.76 -15.31
C LYS A 66 -4.50 22.38 -15.73
N ILE A 67 -4.29 21.14 -16.20
CA ILE A 67 -2.98 20.68 -16.66
C ILE A 67 -2.53 21.46 -17.90
N LEU A 68 -3.40 21.63 -18.89
CA LEU A 68 -3.07 22.35 -20.13
C LEU A 68 -2.74 23.83 -19.87
N LEU A 69 -3.48 24.47 -18.96
CA LEU A 69 -3.19 25.85 -18.53
C LEU A 69 -1.85 25.95 -17.80
N GLY A 70 -1.49 24.95 -16.97
CA GLY A 70 -0.20 24.91 -16.26
C GLY A 70 1.00 24.69 -17.19
N LEU A 71 0.85 23.86 -18.23
CA LEU A 71 1.92 23.57 -19.20
C LEU A 71 2.37 24.80 -20.01
N GLY A 72 1.50 25.79 -20.20
CA GLY A 72 1.86 27.07 -20.85
C GLY A 72 2.75 27.97 -19.99
N SER A 73 2.99 27.61 -18.73
CA SER A 73 3.76 28.39 -17.76
C SER A 73 5.02 27.68 -17.24
N ALA A 74 5.47 26.60 -17.87
CA ALA A 74 6.72 25.95 -17.50
C ALA A 74 7.91 26.84 -17.94
N PRO A 75 8.68 27.45 -17.02
CA PRO A 75 9.96 28.04 -17.40
C PRO A 75 10.87 26.90 -17.88
N GLU A 76 11.52 27.10 -19.02
CA GLU A 76 12.56 26.20 -19.49
C GLU A 76 13.58 25.99 -18.37
N GLN A 77 13.85 24.73 -18.05
CA GLN A 77 14.93 24.35 -17.16
C GLN A 77 16.26 24.60 -17.88
N GLY A 78 16.66 25.88 -17.94
CA GLY A 78 18.04 26.27 -18.18
C GLY A 78 18.87 25.85 -16.98
N GLY A 79 19.90 25.04 -17.22
CA GLY A 79 20.80 24.52 -16.20
C GLY A 79 21.32 25.62 -15.29
N VAL A 80 20.95 25.55 -14.01
CA VAL A 80 21.48 26.45 -12.99
C VAL A 80 22.83 25.91 -12.56
N SER A 81 23.88 26.53 -13.07
CA SER A 81 25.24 26.48 -12.53
C SER A 81 25.21 26.79 -11.03
N LYS A 82 25.83 25.91 -10.25
CA LYS A 82 26.13 26.09 -8.82
C LYS A 82 26.89 27.40 -8.62
N GLU A 83 26.24 28.41 -8.06
CA GLU A 83 26.92 29.39 -7.21
C GLU A 83 26.31 29.35 -5.82
N ARG A 84 27.22 29.16 -4.86
CA ARG A 84 26.99 28.77 -3.49
C ARG A 84 26.97 30.06 -2.68
N GLU A 85 25.88 30.80 -2.73
CA GLU A 85 25.66 31.91 -1.80
C GLU A 85 24.79 31.45 -0.63
N GLY A 86 25.35 31.55 0.58
CA GLY A 86 24.69 31.14 1.81
C GLY A 86 23.44 31.97 2.11
N PRO A 87 22.48 31.45 2.89
CA PRO A 87 21.13 31.99 2.88
C PRO A 87 20.98 33.11 3.91
N GLY A 88 21.29 34.35 3.51
CA GLY A 88 20.95 35.57 4.25
C GLY A 88 19.44 35.85 4.39
N TRP A 89 18.58 35.01 3.79
CA TRP A 89 17.12 35.08 3.90
C TRP A 89 16.56 34.39 5.17
N LEU A 90 17.34 33.48 5.79
CA LEU A 90 16.92 32.77 7.00
C LEU A 90 16.80 33.70 8.22
N SER A 91 17.54 34.81 8.26
CA SER A 91 17.47 35.78 9.37
C SER A 91 16.24 36.69 9.30
N GLN A 92 15.51 36.74 8.18
CA GLN A 92 14.31 37.57 8.01
C GLN A 92 12.99 36.78 8.14
N LEU A 93 13.02 35.44 8.05
CA LEU A 93 11.81 34.60 8.20
C LEU A 93 11.43 34.33 9.66
N ALA A 94 12.37 34.45 10.59
CA ALA A 94 12.21 34.00 11.97
C ALA A 94 11.31 34.90 12.87
N LEU A 95 10.73 35.99 12.35
CA LEU A 95 9.99 36.98 13.15
C LEU A 95 8.50 37.12 12.82
N ARG A 96 7.91 36.24 11.97
CA ARG A 96 6.47 36.27 11.71
C ARG A 96 5.75 35.17 12.49
N PRO A 97 4.72 35.50 13.31
CA PRO A 97 4.01 34.52 14.15
C PRO A 97 3.37 33.38 13.33
N VAL A 98 3.09 33.62 12.05
CA VAL A 98 2.60 32.62 11.08
C VAL A 98 3.51 31.40 10.98
N PHE A 99 4.84 31.56 11.04
CA PHE A 99 5.77 30.43 10.96
C PHE A 99 5.78 29.58 12.23
N VAL A 100 5.56 30.20 13.39
CA VAL A 100 5.42 29.47 14.66
C VAL A 100 4.19 28.58 14.62
N PHE A 101 3.05 29.11 14.17
CA PHE A 101 1.82 28.31 14.01
C PHE A 101 1.97 27.18 12.99
N ALA A 102 2.63 27.45 11.85
CA ALA A 102 2.88 26.42 10.84
C ALA A 102 3.77 25.28 11.38
N LEU A 103 4.82 25.61 12.13
CA LEU A 103 5.68 24.62 12.78
C LEU A 103 4.92 23.81 13.86
N LEU A 104 4.07 24.48 14.64
CA LEU A 104 3.24 23.85 15.66
C LEU A 104 2.21 22.90 15.04
N LEU A 105 1.59 23.28 13.92
CA LEU A 105 0.70 22.42 13.13
C LEU A 105 1.44 21.21 12.54
N LEU A 106 2.63 21.44 11.99
CA LEU A 106 3.47 20.39 11.41
C LEU A 106 3.93 19.37 12.46
N LEU A 107 4.10 19.78 13.72
CA LEU A 107 4.46 18.89 14.82
C LEU A 107 3.25 18.22 15.48
N LEU A 108 2.12 18.92 15.61
CA LEU A 108 0.91 18.37 16.25
C LEU A 108 0.14 17.39 15.36
N LEU A 109 0.07 17.60 14.04
CA LEU A 109 -0.67 16.72 13.13
C LEU A 109 -0.14 15.26 13.16
N PRO A 110 1.17 15.01 13.06
CA PRO A 110 1.72 13.66 13.21
C PRO A 110 1.47 13.09 14.61
N ALA A 111 1.65 13.89 15.66
CA ALA A 111 1.43 13.44 17.03
C ALA A 111 -0.03 12.97 17.25
N VAL A 112 -1.01 13.75 16.77
CA VAL A 112 -2.43 13.38 16.83
C VAL A 112 -2.72 12.15 15.96
N TYR A 113 -2.10 12.03 14.79
CA TYR A 113 -2.24 10.84 13.93
C TYR A 113 -1.67 9.57 14.60
N LEU A 114 -0.52 9.68 15.26
CA LEU A 114 0.11 8.59 16.01
C LEU A 114 -0.66 8.21 17.28
N MET A 115 -1.36 9.18 17.90
CA MET A 115 -2.21 8.95 19.08
C MET A 115 -3.63 8.46 18.72
N ARG A 116 -4.04 8.51 17.45
CA ARG A 116 -5.30 7.88 17.03
C ARG A 116 -5.16 6.38 17.25
N PRO A 117 -6.08 5.73 17.99
CA PRO A 117 -6.08 4.28 18.07
C PRO A 117 -6.20 3.75 16.66
N LYS A 118 -5.17 3.04 16.19
CA LYS A 118 -5.21 2.34 14.90
C LYS A 118 -6.37 1.36 15.02
N GLU A 119 -7.48 1.63 14.34
CA GLU A 119 -8.47 0.59 14.11
C GLU A 119 -7.74 -0.52 13.37
N LEU A 120 -7.44 -1.60 14.10
CA LEU A 120 -6.70 -2.73 13.60
C LEU A 120 -7.44 -3.23 12.37
N SER A 121 -6.81 -3.04 11.21
CA SER A 121 -7.29 -3.65 10.00
C SER A 121 -7.30 -5.17 10.21
N ILE A 122 -8.32 -5.79 9.62
CA ILE A 122 -8.60 -7.23 9.54
C ILE A 122 -7.35 -8.14 9.36
N PRO A 123 -6.23 -7.73 8.71
CA PRO A 123 -5.04 -8.58 8.56
C PRO A 123 -4.40 -9.05 9.87
N LEU A 124 -4.45 -8.26 10.95
CA LEU A 124 -3.77 -8.64 12.20
C LEU A 124 -4.50 -9.79 12.92
N PHE A 125 -5.84 -9.78 12.86
CA PHE A 125 -6.67 -10.83 13.45
C PHE A 125 -6.52 -12.17 12.70
N ALA A 126 -6.36 -12.12 11.38
CA ALA A 126 -6.08 -13.31 10.57
C ALA A 126 -4.72 -13.93 10.92
N LEU A 127 -3.69 -13.10 11.16
CA LEU A 127 -2.36 -13.58 11.58
C LEU A 127 -2.36 -14.19 12.98
N GLU A 128 -3.08 -13.58 13.94
CA GLU A 128 -3.21 -14.13 15.30
C GLU A 128 -3.94 -15.49 15.30
N SER A 129 -4.98 -15.62 14.46
CA SER A 129 -5.71 -16.88 14.30
C SER A 129 -4.82 -17.98 13.73
N HIS A 130 -4.00 -17.66 12.71
CA HIS A 130 -3.07 -18.61 12.12
C HIS A 130 -2.02 -19.09 13.14
N GLN A 131 -1.44 -18.17 13.92
CA GLN A 131 -0.46 -18.54 14.94
C GLN A 131 -1.05 -19.46 16.01
N LYS A 132 -2.29 -19.21 16.47
CA LYS A 132 -2.96 -20.08 17.46
C LYS A 132 -3.31 -21.47 16.93
N ILE A 133 -3.63 -21.58 15.63
CA ILE A 133 -3.83 -22.88 14.97
C ILE A 133 -2.51 -23.66 14.91
N VAL A 134 -1.42 -23.00 14.52
CA VAL A 134 -0.07 -23.63 14.46
C VAL A 134 0.40 -24.07 15.84
N GLU A 135 0.15 -23.26 16.87
CA GLU A 135 0.47 -23.57 18.27
C GLU A 135 -0.47 -24.62 18.91
N ARG A 136 -1.44 -25.16 18.14
CA ARG A 136 -2.47 -26.12 18.60
C ARG A 136 -3.33 -25.62 19.78
N SER A 137 -3.35 -24.31 20.02
CA SER A 137 -4.19 -23.70 21.05
C SER A 137 -5.63 -23.47 20.56
N LEU A 138 -5.85 -23.54 19.24
CA LEU A 138 -7.17 -23.48 18.61
C LEU A 138 -7.43 -24.78 17.82
N ALA A 139 -8.42 -25.56 18.23
CA ALA A 139 -8.84 -26.76 17.51
C ALA A 139 -9.61 -26.35 16.24
N TYR A 140 -9.16 -26.83 15.09
CA TYR A 140 -9.87 -26.65 13.82
C TYR A 140 -10.38 -28.00 13.32
N VAL A 141 -11.63 -27.99 12.84
CA VAL A 141 -12.27 -29.13 12.17
C VAL A 141 -12.47 -28.71 10.72
N ALA A 142 -11.69 -29.30 9.82
CA ALA A 142 -11.93 -29.20 8.39
C ALA A 142 -12.96 -30.27 8.02
N GLU A 143 -14.20 -29.88 7.74
CA GLU A 143 -15.14 -30.79 7.09
C GLU A 143 -15.91 -30.10 5.96
N GLU A 144 -15.98 -30.77 4.82
CA GLU A 144 -16.68 -30.26 3.62
C GLU A 144 -18.16 -30.66 3.64
N ASN A 145 -18.53 -31.67 4.42
CA ASN A 145 -19.90 -32.13 4.56
C ASN A 145 -20.59 -31.42 5.75
N GLU A 146 -21.62 -30.64 5.44
CA GLU A 146 -22.37 -29.82 6.39
C GLU A 146 -22.95 -30.63 7.56
N GLU A 147 -23.56 -31.79 7.30
CA GLU A 147 -24.19 -32.61 8.34
C GLU A 147 -23.16 -33.19 9.31
N LYS A 148 -22.00 -33.59 8.79
CA LYS A 148 -20.89 -34.06 9.62
C LYS A 148 -20.27 -32.93 10.43
N LEU A 149 -20.05 -31.77 9.82
CA LEU A 149 -19.54 -30.59 10.50
C LEU A 149 -20.48 -30.19 11.65
N LYS A 150 -21.79 -30.18 11.40
CA LYS A 150 -22.81 -29.87 12.39
C LYS A 150 -22.81 -30.86 13.55
N ALA A 151 -22.76 -32.16 13.26
CA ALA A 151 -22.69 -33.19 14.29
C ALA A 151 -21.43 -33.04 15.18
N GLU A 152 -20.30 -32.74 14.54
CA GLU A 152 -19.01 -32.56 15.21
C GLU A 152 -18.96 -31.29 16.08
N LEU A 153 -19.51 -30.17 15.59
CA LEU A 153 -19.65 -28.94 16.36
C LEU A 153 -20.62 -29.11 17.54
N LEU A 154 -21.75 -29.81 17.35
CA LEU A 154 -22.68 -30.13 18.42
C LEU A 154 -22.03 -31.00 19.51
N ARG A 155 -21.19 -31.95 19.10
CA ARG A 155 -20.43 -32.81 20.00
C ARG A 155 -19.39 -32.03 20.80
N SER A 156 -18.69 -31.08 20.18
CA SER A 156 -17.63 -30.30 20.85
C SER A 156 -18.16 -29.39 21.96
N VAL A 157 -19.43 -28.96 21.87
CA VAL A 157 -20.11 -28.18 22.92
C VAL A 157 -21.01 -29.02 23.84
N GLU A 158 -20.94 -30.36 23.76
CA GLU A 158 -21.81 -31.29 24.51
C GLU A 158 -23.32 -30.97 24.36
N GLY A 159 -23.74 -30.48 23.19
CA GLY A 159 -25.12 -30.05 22.94
C GLY A 159 -25.57 -28.79 23.70
N ARG A 160 -24.67 -28.11 24.42
CA ARG A 160 -24.93 -26.85 25.13
C ARG A 160 -24.22 -25.70 24.43
N PHE A 161 -24.87 -25.15 23.41
CA PHE A 161 -24.54 -23.79 23.02
C PHE A 161 -25.01 -22.86 24.14
N ALA A 162 -24.09 -22.25 24.88
CA ALA A 162 -24.43 -21.06 25.64
C ALA A 162 -25.01 -20.08 24.61
N PRO A 163 -26.24 -19.58 24.77
CA PRO A 163 -26.75 -18.58 23.84
C PRO A 163 -25.69 -17.48 23.80
N MET A 164 -25.24 -17.09 22.60
CA MET A 164 -24.54 -15.83 22.44
C MET A 164 -25.58 -14.74 22.72
N GLY A 165 -25.83 -14.54 24.02
CA GLY A 165 -26.75 -13.55 24.55
C GLY A 165 -26.11 -12.20 24.43
N TYR A 166 -25.87 -11.75 23.19
CA TYR A 166 -25.76 -10.33 22.95
C TYR A 166 -27.15 -9.76 23.22
N ASP A 167 -27.27 -8.99 24.28
CA ASP A 167 -28.48 -8.22 24.54
C ASP A 167 -28.57 -7.07 23.53
N LEU A 168 -29.10 -7.38 22.34
CA LEU A 168 -29.29 -6.43 21.25
C LEU A 168 -30.50 -5.52 21.47
N SER A 169 -31.22 -5.68 22.59
CA SER A 169 -32.36 -4.83 22.91
C SER A 169 -31.96 -3.36 23.06
N MET A 170 -30.75 -3.10 23.57
CA MET A 170 -30.14 -1.77 23.66
C MET A 170 -29.88 -1.11 22.29
N MET A 171 -29.84 -1.90 21.21
CA MET A 171 -29.69 -1.44 19.83
C MET A 171 -31.03 -1.42 19.06
N GLY A 172 -32.15 -1.73 19.72
CA GLY A 172 -33.48 -1.77 19.08
C GLY A 172 -33.67 -2.92 18.08
N LEU A 173 -32.77 -3.89 18.07
CA LEU A 173 -32.81 -5.02 17.14
C LEU A 173 -33.49 -6.22 17.80
N ARG A 174 -34.47 -6.80 17.10
CA ARG A 174 -35.13 -8.05 17.49
C ARG A 174 -34.65 -9.17 16.57
N PRO A 175 -33.74 -10.05 17.02
CA PRO A 175 -33.34 -11.18 16.20
C PRO A 175 -34.55 -12.12 16.02
N VAL A 176 -34.92 -12.37 14.77
CA VAL A 176 -35.82 -13.46 14.39
C VAL A 176 -34.95 -14.63 13.96
N GLY A 177 -35.05 -15.74 14.68
CA GLY A 177 -34.25 -16.94 14.40
C GLY A 177 -34.71 -17.62 13.11
N GLY A 178 -33.73 -18.02 12.29
CA GLY A 178 -33.87 -19.03 11.23
C GLY A 178 -33.16 -20.30 11.63
#